data_AF-A0A227IZL1-F1
#
_entry.id   AF-A0A227IZL1-F1
#
_cell.length_a   1.000
_cell.length_b   1.000
_cell.length_c   1.000
_cell.angle_alpha   90.00
_cell.angle_beta   90.00
_cell.angle_gamma   90.00
#
_symmetry.space_group_name_H-M   'P 1'
#
loop_
_entity.id
_entity.type
_entity.pdbx_description
1 polymer ?
#
loop_
_entity_poly.entity_id
_entity_poly.type
_entity_poly.pdbx_seq_one_letter_code
_entity_poly.pdbx_strand_id
1 'polypeptide(L)'
;VCTTVLDWANDKNIGFSSFISIGRGQDIDFADLLDYLSMDGNTEAILLYVDSIQDARRFMSAARAASRNRRILVLKAGRSKEMNTFEQQ
;
A
#
# COMPACT_ATOMS: atom_id res chain seq x y z
N VAL A 1 -13.38 -1.08 4.13
CA VAL A 1 -12.41 -1.52 3.08
C VAL A 1 -11.57 -2.67 3.58
N CYS A 2 -10.77 -2.49 4.64
CA CYS A 2 -9.88 -3.53 5.17
C CYS A 2 -10.59 -4.86 5.48
N THR A 3 -11.64 -4.85 6.30
CA THR A 3 -12.41 -6.06 6.65
C THR A 3 -13.01 -6.73 5.41
N THR A 4 -13.58 -5.94 4.49
CA THR A 4 -14.15 -6.46 3.25
C THR A 4 -13.11 -7.14 2.35
N VAL A 5 -11.89 -6.61 2.30
CA VAL A 5 -10.78 -7.21 1.54
C VAL A 5 -10.33 -8.52 2.19
N LEU A 6 -10.28 -8.57 3.52
CA LEU A 6 -9.94 -9.78 4.27
C LEU A 6 -11.00 -10.88 4.09
N ASP A 7 -12.29 -10.54 4.21
CA ASP A 7 -13.38 -11.48 3.98
C ASP A 7 -13.33 -12.05 2.56
N TRP A 8 -13.17 -11.19 1.55
CA TRP A 8 -13.02 -11.62 0.16
C TRP A 8 -11.79 -12.52 -0.06
N ALA A 9 -10.65 -12.18 0.55
CA ALA A 9 -9.45 -12.98 0.44
C ALA A 9 -9.60 -14.35 1.10
N ASN A 10 -10.27 -14.40 2.26
CA ASN A 10 -10.61 -15.65 2.94
C ASN A 10 -11.52 -16.53 2.06
N ASP A 11 -12.55 -15.95 1.44
CA ASP A 11 -13.44 -16.66 0.50
C ASP A 11 -12.71 -17.17 -0.75
N LYS A 12 -11.63 -16.49 -1.16
CA LYS A 12 -10.78 -16.87 -2.29
C LYS A 12 -9.57 -17.73 -1.90
N ASN A 13 -9.44 -18.08 -0.62
CA ASN A 13 -8.31 -18.84 -0.07
C ASN A 13 -6.94 -18.16 -0.36
N ILE A 14 -6.92 -16.83 -0.37
CA ILE A 14 -5.73 -16.00 -0.55
C ILE A 14 -5.12 -15.75 0.83
N GLY A 15 -3.95 -16.34 1.08
CA GLY A 15 -3.19 -16.12 2.31
C GLY A 15 -2.34 -14.85 2.24
N PHE A 16 -2.33 -14.05 3.31
CA PHE A 16 -1.40 -12.94 3.49
C PHE A 16 -0.36 -13.30 4.55
N SER A 17 0.92 -13.03 4.27
CA SER A 17 1.97 -13.04 5.29
C SER A 17 1.77 -11.90 6.29
N SER A 18 1.25 -10.77 5.82
CA SER A 18 0.93 -9.59 6.62
C SER A 18 -0.16 -8.76 5.94
N PHE A 19 -1.12 -8.26 6.72
CA PHE A 19 -2.13 -7.30 6.27
C PHE A 19 -2.10 -6.07 7.18
N ILE A 20 -1.70 -4.92 6.63
CA ILE A 20 -1.40 -3.71 7.40
C ILE A 20 -2.25 -2.56 6.86
N SER A 21 -2.97 -1.87 7.75
CA SER A 21 -3.69 -0.64 7.44
C SER A 21 -2.98 0.53 8.11
N ILE A 22 -2.35 1.41 7.33
CA ILE A 22 -1.80 2.66 7.83
C ILE A 22 -2.97 3.67 7.90
N GLY A 23 -3.17 4.25 9.09
CA GLY A 23 -4.09 5.37 9.31
C GLY A 23 -3.54 6.68 8.71
N ARG A 24 -3.65 7.80 9.42
CA ARG A 24 -3.16 9.11 8.93
C ARG A 24 -1.63 9.23 8.80
N GLY A 25 -0.87 8.15 8.99
CA GLY A 25 0.55 8.08 8.69
C GLY A 25 1.40 9.16 9.38
N GLN A 26 1.12 9.47 10.65
CA GLN A 26 1.89 10.50 11.38
C GLN A 26 3.22 9.98 11.93
N ASP A 27 3.30 8.70 12.30
CA ASP A 27 4.52 8.13 12.91
C ASP A 27 5.21 7.08 12.02
N ILE A 28 4.46 6.40 11.15
CA ILE A 28 4.96 5.34 10.27
C ILE A 28 4.42 5.60 8.86
N ASP A 29 5.32 5.64 7.87
CA ASP A 29 4.97 5.84 6.47
C ASP A 29 5.18 4.57 5.63
N PHE A 30 4.85 4.67 4.32
CA PHE A 30 5.01 3.55 3.40
C PHE A 30 6.47 3.11 3.20
N ALA A 31 7.44 4.01 3.38
CA ALA A 31 8.85 3.66 3.23
C ALA A 31 9.28 2.75 4.38
N ASP A 32 8.87 3.05 5.61
CA ASP A 32 9.15 2.21 6.79
C ASP A 32 8.56 0.79 6.62
N LEU A 33 7.32 0.69 6.10
CA LEU A 33 6.72 -0.62 5.81
C LEU A 33 7.43 -1.38 4.68
N LEU A 34 7.85 -0.67 3.63
CA LEU A 34 8.55 -1.29 2.51
C LEU A 34 9.89 -1.85 2.96
N ASP A 35 10.62 -1.11 3.79
CA ASP A 35 11.87 -1.59 4.37
C ASP A 35 11.62 -2.83 5.25
N TYR A 36 10.64 -2.77 6.15
CA TYR A 36 10.27 -3.90 7.02
C TYR A 36 9.87 -5.15 6.22
N LEU A 37 8.92 -5.02 5.29
CA LEU A 37 8.42 -6.14 4.50
C LEU A 37 9.47 -6.67 3.52
N SER A 38 10.43 -5.85 3.09
CA SER A 38 11.51 -6.32 2.24
C SER A 38 12.40 -7.36 2.96
N MET A 39 12.56 -7.20 4.28
CA MET A 39 13.39 -8.06 5.12
C MET A 39 12.66 -9.29 5.64
N ASP A 40 11.33 -9.32 5.61
CA ASP A 40 10.55 -10.46 6.08
C ASP A 40 10.66 -11.67 5.14
N GLY A 41 11.19 -12.78 5.64
CA GLY A 41 11.36 -14.03 4.90
C GLY A 41 10.05 -14.63 4.38
N ASN A 42 8.92 -14.34 5.03
CA ASN A 42 7.62 -14.90 4.66
C ASN A 42 6.86 -14.06 3.61
N THR A 43 7.36 -12.87 3.27
CA THR A 43 6.68 -11.95 2.35
C THR A 43 7.24 -12.08 0.93
N GLU A 44 6.52 -12.74 0.03
CA GLU A 44 6.97 -12.91 -1.37
C GLU A 44 6.63 -11.71 -2.28
N ALA A 45 5.53 -11.03 -1.98
CA ALA A 45 5.04 -9.89 -2.75
C ALA A 45 4.36 -8.88 -1.82
N ILE A 46 4.37 -7.60 -2.23
CA ILE A 46 3.81 -6.49 -1.47
C ILE A 46 2.73 -5.80 -2.33
N LEU A 47 1.51 -5.76 -1.81
CA LEU A 47 0.40 -5.00 -2.38
C LEU A 47 0.15 -3.75 -1.54
N LEU A 48 0.27 -2.58 -2.15
CA LEU A 48 0.03 -1.29 -1.49
C LEU A 48 -1.22 -0.64 -2.05
N TYR A 49 -2.16 -0.27 -1.18
CA TYR A 49 -3.27 0.61 -1.51
C TYR A 49 -2.94 2.03 -1.05
N VAL A 50 -2.81 2.96 -2.00
CA VAL A 50 -2.24 4.29 -1.74
C VAL A 50 -3.23 5.40 -2.09
N ASP A 51 -3.77 6.06 -1.07
CA ASP A 51 -4.63 7.24 -1.21
C ASP A 51 -3.82 8.52 -1.42
N SER A 52 -2.77 8.74 -0.64
CA SER A 52 -1.85 9.87 -0.78
C SER A 52 -0.44 9.47 -0.36
N ILE A 53 0.56 10.16 -0.89
CA ILE A 53 1.96 9.99 -0.52
C ILE A 53 2.45 11.34 -0.01
N GLN A 54 2.88 11.40 1.25
CA GLN A 54 3.40 12.62 1.86
C GLN A 54 4.82 12.94 1.33
N ASP A 55 5.75 11.99 1.43
CA ASP A 55 7.10 12.11 0.86
C ASP A 55 7.30 11.13 -0.30
N ALA A 56 7.12 11.66 -1.51
CA ALA A 56 7.29 10.88 -2.74
C ALA A 56 8.73 10.39 -2.95
N ARG A 57 9.75 11.13 -2.50
CA ARG A 57 11.15 10.74 -2.70
C ARG A 57 11.51 9.57 -1.80
N ARG A 58 11.14 9.65 -0.52
CA ARG A 58 11.37 8.57 0.44
C ARG A 58 10.63 7.30 0.02
N PHE A 59 9.36 7.43 -0.34
CA PHE A 59 8.57 6.32 -0.88
C PHE A 59 9.23 5.67 -2.10
N MET A 60 9.59 6.46 -3.12
CA MET A 60 10.19 5.92 -4.35
C MET A 60 11.57 5.29 -4.11
N SER A 61 12.33 5.80 -3.14
CA SER A 61 13.62 5.20 -2.75
C SER A 61 13.41 3.82 -2.12
N ALA A 62 12.56 3.72 -1.11
CA ALA A 62 12.24 2.46 -0.42
C ALA A 62 11.59 1.44 -1.38
N ALA A 63 10.64 1.89 -2.22
CA ALA A 63 10.00 1.04 -3.20
C ALA A 63 11.00 0.44 -4.20
N ARG A 64 11.97 1.25 -4.68
CA ARG A 64 13.04 0.75 -5.56
C ARG A 64 13.95 -0.23 -4.85
N ALA A 65 14.30 0.01 -3.60
CA ALA A 65 15.14 -0.88 -2.81
C ALA A 65 14.44 -2.24 -2.59
N ALA A 66 13.19 -2.21 -2.12
CA ALA A 66 12.37 -3.41 -1.90
C ALA A 66 12.10 -4.17 -3.20
N SER A 67 11.89 -3.47 -4.33
CA SER A 67 11.63 -4.08 -5.65
C SER A 67 12.76 -4.95 -6.18
N ARG A 68 13.97 -4.85 -5.62
CA ARG A 68 15.09 -5.72 -6.01
C ARG A 68 14.85 -7.17 -5.67
N ASN A 69 14.15 -7.42 -4.55
CA ASN A 69 13.96 -8.76 -4.00
C ASN A 69 12.48 -9.14 -3.83
N ARG A 70 11.58 -8.16 -3.83
CA ARG A 70 10.13 -8.36 -3.67
C ARG A 70 9.37 -7.81 -4.88
N ARG A 71 8.31 -8.49 -5.30
CA ARG A 71 7.38 -7.94 -6.29
C ARG A 71 6.48 -6.91 -5.61
N ILE A 72 6.36 -5.71 -6.17
CA ILE A 72 5.54 -4.63 -5.60
C ILE A 72 4.44 -4.25 -6.59
N LEU A 73 3.19 -4.32 -6.14
CA LEU A 73 2.02 -3.81 -6.86
C LEU A 73 1.41 -2.64 -6.08
N VAL A 74 1.23 -1.51 -6.75
CA VAL A 74 0.65 -0.31 -6.14
C VAL A 74 -0.70 -0.02 -6.77
N LEU A 75 -1.75 -0.07 -5.96
CA LEU A 75 -3.10 0.37 -6.28
C LEU A 75 -3.26 1.82 -5.80
N LYS A 76 -3.09 2.78 -6.71
CA LYS A 76 -3.37 4.18 -6.43
C LYS A 76 -4.89 4.40 -6.43
N ALA A 77 -5.42 4.77 -5.29
CA ALA A 77 -6.82 5.15 -5.14
C ALA A 77 -7.10 6.57 -5.64
N GLY A 78 -8.36 6.90 -5.94
CA GLY A 78 -8.75 8.24 -6.36
C GLY A 78 -8.31 8.63 -7.77
N ARG A 79 -8.04 7.65 -8.65
CA ARG A 79 -7.77 7.91 -10.09
C ARG A 79 -9.02 8.28 -10.90
N SER A 80 -10.20 8.30 -10.27
CA SER A 80 -11.41 8.80 -10.91
C SER A 80 -11.24 10.29 -11.19
N LYS A 81 -11.09 10.62 -12.47
CA LYS A 81 -11.06 11.99 -13.02
C LYS A 81 -12.38 12.76 -12.81
N GLU A 82 -13.29 12.22 -12.03
CA GLU A 82 -14.70 12.60 -11.93
C GLU A 82 -15.06 13.12 -10.52
N MET A 83 -14.10 13.76 -9.84
CA MET A 83 -14.36 14.45 -8.58
C MET A 83 -13.56 15.75 -8.46
N ASN A 84 -13.57 16.57 -9.51
CA ASN A 84 -13.11 17.96 -9.50
C ASN A 84 -14.21 18.93 -10.03
N THR A 85 -15.50 18.57 -9.92
CA THR A 85 -16.59 19.42 -10.44
C THR A 85 -17.56 19.95 -9.38
N PHE A 86 -17.39 19.64 -8.10
CA PHE A 86 -18.32 20.14 -7.08
C PHE A 86 -17.62 20.68 -5.83
N GLU A 87 -16.76 21.69 -5.98
CA GLU A 87 -16.48 22.70 -4.93
C GLU A 87 -15.98 24.01 -5.56
N GLN A 88 -16.79 24.60 -6.44
CA GLN A 88 -16.81 26.06 -6.65
C GLN A 88 -18.26 26.50 -6.91
N GLN A 89 -19.01 26.68 -5.82
CA GLN A 89 -20.03 27.72 -5.71
C GLN A 89 -19.96 28.30 -4.29
#